data_AF-A0A0A9WWF4-F1
#
_entry.id   AF-A0A0A9WWF4-F1
#
_cell.length_a   1.000
_cell.length_b   1.000
_cell.length_c   1.000
_cell.angle_alpha   90.00
_cell.angle_beta   90.00
_cell.angle_gamma   90.00
#
_symmetry.space_group_name_H-M   'P 1'
#
loop_
_entity.id
_entity.type
_entity.pdbx_description
1 polymer ?
#
loop_
_entity_poly.entity_id
_entity_poly.type
_entity_poly.pdbx_seq_one_letter_code
_entity_poly.pdbx_strand_id
1 'polypeptide(L)'
;NTAGNSQVVDVICVYDQNVHDDHLVWTRKLTLALIDEYKNKHQLVGQKYRSFKRLYGVIAASMSQQFKMKISWLQICNKWKSLTRAYKTVIENNATGRRRKYFEYEDIMKEFMPNQRSNAYQ
;
A
#
# COMPACT_ATOMS: atom_id res chain seq x y z
N ASN A 1 5.49 0.51 29.88
CA ASN A 1 4.70 -0.23 28.88
C ASN A 1 4.18 0.73 27.82
N THR A 2 4.97 0.92 26.76
CA THR A 2 4.73 1.91 25.71
C THR A 2 3.85 1.28 24.63
N ALA A 3 2.55 1.59 24.65
CA ALA A 3 1.64 1.21 23.58
C ALA A 3 1.95 2.05 22.33
N GLY A 4 2.60 1.43 21.35
CA GLY A 4 2.86 2.01 20.03
C GLY A 4 1.54 2.22 19.29
N ASN A 5 1.01 3.42 19.42
CA ASN A 5 -0.19 3.87 18.73
C ASN A 5 0.11 4.01 17.22
N SER A 6 -0.03 2.91 16.48
CA SER A 6 0.15 2.88 15.02
C SER A 6 -1.12 3.41 14.35
N GLN A 7 -1.31 4.73 14.46
CA GLN A 7 -2.33 5.45 13.71
C GLN A 7 -1.93 5.42 12.23
N VAL A 8 -2.77 4.80 11.41
CA VAL A 8 -2.62 4.77 9.95
C VAL A 8 -2.92 6.17 9.46
N VAL A 9 -1.92 7.05 9.46
CA VAL A 9 -2.05 8.40 8.92
C VAL A 9 -2.43 8.30 7.45
N ASP A 10 -3.58 8.87 7.08
CA ASP A 10 -4.01 8.95 5.69
C ASP A 10 -2.94 9.73 4.91
N VAL A 11 -2.11 9.00 4.17
CA VAL A 11 -1.00 9.60 3.44
C VAL A 11 -1.58 10.37 2.26
N ILE A 12 -1.65 11.69 2.40
CA ILE A 12 -1.99 12.59 1.30
C ILE A 12 -0.84 12.54 0.29
N CYS A 13 -1.11 12.06 -0.92
CA CYS A 13 -0.13 12.02 -2.00
C CYS A 13 -0.42 13.21 -2.89
N VAL A 14 0.31 14.29 -2.63
CA VAL A 14 0.16 15.56 -3.35
C VAL A 14 0.87 15.42 -4.70
N TYR A 15 0.17 15.76 -5.78
CA TYR A 15 0.75 15.80 -7.13
C TYR A 15 1.82 16.91 -7.19
N ASP A 16 3.01 16.55 -7.62
CA ASP A 16 4.00 17.52 -8.10
C ASP A 16 3.75 17.66 -9.62
N GLN A 17 3.50 18.87 -10.10
CA GLN A 17 2.93 19.16 -11.42
C GLN A 17 3.86 18.87 -12.63
N ASN A 18 5.00 18.19 -12.43
CA ASN A 18 6.03 18.01 -13.45
C ASN A 18 6.41 16.55 -13.77
N VAL A 19 5.52 15.57 -13.53
CA VAL A 19 5.79 14.16 -13.88
C VAL A 19 5.08 13.81 -15.19
N HIS A 20 5.85 13.68 -16.28
CA HIS A 20 5.35 13.14 -17.54
C HIS A 20 4.66 11.78 -17.30
N ASP A 21 3.41 11.68 -17.76
CA ASP A 21 2.52 10.54 -17.60
C ASP A 21 2.89 9.42 -18.59
N ASP A 22 3.99 8.73 -18.31
CA ASP A 22 4.18 7.39 -18.83
C ASP A 22 3.20 6.49 -18.07
N HIS A 23 2.11 6.08 -18.73
CA HIS A 23 1.09 5.20 -18.18
C HIS A 23 1.68 3.82 -17.83
N LEU A 24 2.18 3.70 -16.60
CA LEU A 24 2.71 2.46 -16.05
C LEU A 24 1.61 1.39 -16.00
N VAL A 25 1.77 0.32 -16.79
CA VAL A 25 0.89 -0.84 -16.76
C VAL A 25 1.26 -1.75 -15.59
N TRP A 26 0.36 -1.89 -14.63
CA TRP A 26 0.54 -2.73 -13.45
C TRP A 26 0.24 -4.20 -13.74
N THR A 27 1.29 -4.97 -14.03
CA THR A 27 1.19 -6.43 -14.12
C THR A 27 1.07 -7.07 -12.73
N ARG A 28 0.64 -8.33 -12.69
CA ARG A 28 0.64 -9.14 -11.46
C ARG A 28 2.02 -9.19 -10.81
N LYS A 29 3.08 -9.37 -11.61
CA LYS A 29 4.47 -9.42 -11.13
C LYS A 29 4.90 -8.10 -10.47
N LEU A 30 4.59 -6.96 -11.10
CA LEU A 30 4.88 -5.63 -10.53
C LEU A 30 4.07 -5.40 -9.25
N THR A 31 2.81 -5.80 -9.24
CA THR A 31 1.93 -5.61 -8.09
C THR A 31 2.38 -6.43 -6.88
N LEU A 32 2.77 -7.69 -7.09
CA LEU A 32 3.34 -8.53 -6.02
C LEU A 32 4.67 -7.98 -5.49
N ALA A 33 5.54 -7.49 -6.37
CA ALA A 33 6.79 -6.87 -5.93
C ALA A 33 6.55 -5.62 -5.07
N LEU A 34 5.55 -4.80 -5.43
CA LEU A 34 5.13 -3.67 -4.60
C LEU A 34 4.62 -4.12 -3.23
N ILE A 35 3.75 -5.13 -3.18
CA ILE A 35 3.19 -5.64 -1.92
C ILE A 35 4.31 -6.14 -1.00
N ASP A 36 5.27 -6.90 -1.53
CA ASP A 36 6.41 -7.41 -0.78
C ASP A 36 7.34 -6.29 -0.28
N GLU A 37 7.70 -5.36 -1.17
CA GLU A 37 8.49 -4.17 -0.82
C GLU A 37 7.85 -3.36 0.32
N TYR A 38 6.53 -3.16 0.26
CA TYR A 38 5.78 -2.47 1.31
C TYR A 38 5.74 -3.27 2.61
N LYS A 39 5.40 -4.56 2.55
CA LYS A 39 5.36 -5.48 3.71
C LYS A 39 6.66 -5.40 4.51
N ASN A 40 7.79 -5.43 3.83
CA ASN A 40 9.12 -5.44 4.45
C ASN A 40 9.57 -4.08 5.00
N LYS A 41 9.03 -2.96 4.49
CA LYS A 41 9.57 -1.61 4.77
C LYS A 41 8.62 -0.69 5.54
N HIS A 42 7.31 -0.92 5.51
CA HIS A 42 6.33 -0.01 6.11
C HIS A 42 6.48 0.15 7.63
N GLN A 43 6.86 -0.92 8.34
CA GLN A 43 7.10 -0.91 9.79
C GLN A 43 8.28 -0.02 10.20
N LEU A 44 9.15 0.31 9.24
CA LEU A 44 10.31 1.17 9.48
C LEU A 44 9.98 2.67 9.29
N VAL A 45 8.75 3.02 8.94
CA VAL A 45 8.30 4.42 8.93
C VAL A 45 8.23 4.95 10.36
N GLY A 46 8.77 6.15 10.57
CA GLY A 46 8.98 6.72 11.91
C GLY A 46 10.32 6.34 12.55
N GLN A 47 10.90 5.20 12.17
CA GLN A 47 12.24 4.77 12.64
C GLN A 47 13.33 5.12 11.63
N LYS A 48 13.30 4.47 10.46
CA LYS A 48 14.27 4.65 9.36
C LYS A 48 13.79 5.63 8.31
N TYR A 49 12.48 5.63 8.03
CA TYR A 49 11.89 6.51 7.03
C TYR A 49 11.11 7.63 7.70
N ARG A 50 11.51 8.88 7.45
CA ARG A 50 10.89 10.08 8.03
C ARG A 50 9.40 10.24 7.66
N SER A 51 8.97 9.67 6.53
CA SER A 51 7.58 9.74 6.08
C SER A 51 7.24 8.62 5.10
N PHE A 52 5.95 8.36 4.91
CA PHE A 52 5.47 7.45 3.86
C PHE A 52 5.87 7.89 2.45
N LYS A 53 5.92 9.21 2.18
CA LYS A 53 6.44 9.71 0.89
C LYS A 53 7.89 9.24 0.67
N ARG A 54 8.73 9.26 1.71
CA ARG A 54 10.11 8.75 1.62
C ARG A 54 10.13 7.23 1.40
N LEU A 55 9.28 6.48 2.09
CA LEU A 55 9.12 5.04 1.86
C LEU A 55 8.76 4.76 0.39
N TYR A 56 7.74 5.43 -0.16
CA TYR A 56 7.34 5.22 -1.55
C TYR A 56 8.43 5.58 -2.55
N GLY A 57 9.25 6.61 -2.25
CA GLY A 57 10.43 6.92 -3.05
C GLY A 57 11.50 5.82 -3.03
N VAL A 58 11.72 5.18 -1.87
CA VAL A 58 12.64 4.05 -1.75
C VAL A 58 12.13 2.83 -2.51
N ILE A 59 10.84 2.51 -2.38
CA ILE A 59 10.20 1.42 -3.12
C ILE A 59 10.28 1.69 -4.62
N ALA A 60 9.96 2.91 -5.05
CA ALA A 60 10.04 3.32 -6.46
C ALA A 60 11.44 3.14 -7.03
N ALA A 61 12.49 3.51 -6.28
CA ALA A 61 13.87 3.31 -6.69
C ALA A 61 14.23 1.81 -6.78
N SER A 62 13.85 1.01 -5.77
CA SER A 62 14.07 -0.45 -5.75
C SER A 62 13.43 -1.12 -6.96
N MET A 63 12.15 -0.85 -7.20
CA MET A 63 11.40 -1.42 -8.32
C MET A 63 11.92 -0.91 -9.67
N SER A 64 12.27 0.37 -9.78
CA SER A 64 12.85 0.91 -11.03
C SER A 64 14.13 0.18 -11.42
N GLN A 65 15.00 -0.09 -10.44
CA GLN A 65 16.25 -0.83 -10.65
C GLN A 65 16.01 -2.30 -11.00
N GLN A 66 15.05 -2.95 -10.33
CA GLN A 66 14.72 -4.36 -10.52
C GLN A 66 14.05 -4.61 -11.88
N PHE A 67 13.12 -3.76 -12.29
CA PHE A 67 12.33 -3.92 -13.51
C PHE A 67 12.88 -3.12 -14.70
N LYS A 68 14.01 -2.41 -14.53
CA LYS A 68 14.67 -1.61 -15.56
C LYS A 68 13.71 -0.61 -16.24
N MET A 69 12.87 0.03 -15.43
CA MET A 69 11.87 1.00 -15.90
C MET A 69 11.80 2.19 -14.96
N LYS A 70 11.26 3.32 -15.44
CA LYS A 70 11.08 4.51 -14.61
C LYS A 70 9.76 4.38 -13.83
N ILE A 71 9.85 4.30 -12.51
CA ILE A 71 8.68 4.30 -11.63
C ILE A 71 8.82 5.46 -10.64
N SER A 72 7.78 6.29 -10.55
CA SER A 72 7.75 7.41 -9.61
C SER A 72 7.16 7.00 -8.25
N TRP A 73 7.57 7.71 -7.19
CA TRP A 73 7.00 7.52 -5.85
C TRP A 73 5.47 7.74 -5.83
N LEU A 74 4.97 8.61 -6.73
CA LEU A 74 3.54 8.91 -6.85
C LEU A 74 2.78 7.74 -7.47
N GLN A 75 3.33 7.10 -8.51
CA GLN A 75 2.77 5.87 -9.09
C GLN A 75 2.71 4.74 -8.04
N ILE A 76 3.77 4.57 -7.25
CA ILE A 76 3.78 3.64 -6.11
C ILE A 76 2.67 3.96 -5.12
N CYS A 77 2.57 5.23 -4.68
CA CYS A 77 1.52 5.63 -3.73
C CYS A 77 0.12 5.36 -4.29
N ASN A 78 -0.16 5.79 -5.52
CA ASN A 78 -1.48 5.67 -6.12
C ASN A 78 -1.89 4.20 -6.27
N LYS A 79 -0.97 3.34 -6.72
CA LYS A 79 -1.23 1.89 -6.77
C LYS A 79 -1.47 1.32 -5.38
N TRP A 80 -0.67 1.70 -4.38
CA TRP A 80 -0.85 1.24 -3.01
C TRP A 80 -2.22 1.63 -2.43
N LYS A 81 -2.66 2.88 -2.66
CA LYS A 81 -4.02 3.34 -2.28
C LYS A 81 -5.12 2.52 -2.95
N SER A 82 -4.97 2.22 -4.24
CA SER A 82 -5.92 1.38 -4.96
C SER A 82 -6.02 -0.03 -4.36
N LEU A 83 -4.88 -0.67 -4.09
CA LEU A 83 -4.82 -2.01 -3.49
C LEU A 83 -5.44 -2.03 -2.09
N THR A 84 -5.07 -1.08 -1.25
CA THR A 84 -5.60 -0.99 0.12
C THR A 84 -7.10 -0.71 0.15
N ARG A 85 -7.62 0.12 -0.77
CA ARG A 85 -9.07 0.34 -0.92
C ARG A 85 -9.80 -0.93 -1.37
N ALA A 86 -9.26 -1.64 -2.36
CA ALA A 86 -9.83 -2.88 -2.85
C ALA A 86 -9.86 -3.95 -1.74
N TYR A 87 -8.75 -4.10 -1.02
CA TYR A 87 -8.65 -5.01 0.12
C TYR A 87 -9.68 -4.69 1.22
N LYS A 88 -9.75 -3.43 1.69
CA LYS A 88 -10.74 -2.99 2.69
C LYS A 88 -12.17 -3.29 2.23
N THR A 89 -12.47 -2.99 0.96
CA THR A 89 -13.78 -3.26 0.36
C THR A 89 -14.11 -4.74 0.39
N VAL A 90 -13.17 -5.62 0.06
CA VAL A 90 -13.40 -7.07 0.09
C VAL A 90 -13.61 -7.57 1.51
N ILE A 91 -12.78 -7.16 2.47
CA ILE A 91 -12.91 -7.54 3.87
C ILE A 91 -14.26 -7.11 4.46
N GLU A 92 -14.70 -5.89 4.16
CA GLU A 92 -15.98 -5.36 4.62
C GLU A 92 -17.17 -6.11 4.00
N ASN A 93 -17.18 -6.28 2.67
CA ASN A 93 -18.27 -6.98 1.99
C ASN A 93 -18.34 -8.47 2.38
N ASN A 94 -17.19 -9.11 2.57
CA ASN A 94 -17.13 -10.55 2.89
C ASN A 94 -17.44 -10.83 4.36
N ALA A 95 -17.52 -9.83 5.23
CA ALA A 95 -17.80 -10.00 6.66
C ALA A 95 -19.18 -10.62 6.94
N THR A 96 -20.18 -10.35 6.09
CA THR A 96 -21.55 -10.86 6.26
C THR A 96 -21.82 -12.15 5.47
N GLY A 97 -20.88 -12.60 4.64
CA GLY A 97 -20.98 -13.83 3.85
C GLY A 97 -21.89 -13.77 2.61
N ARG A 98 -22.74 -12.74 2.45
CA ARG A 98 -23.58 -12.58 1.25
C ARG A 98 -22.79 -11.92 0.11
N ARG A 99 -22.85 -12.50 -1.10
CA ARG A 99 -22.19 -12.00 -2.34
C ARG A 99 -20.69 -11.70 -2.14
N ARG A 100 -19.92 -12.73 -1.79
CA ARG A 100 -18.47 -12.59 -1.60
C ARG A 100 -17.81 -11.96 -2.82
N LYS A 101 -17.02 -10.92 -2.58
CA LYS A 101 -16.16 -10.31 -3.59
C LYS A 101 -14.80 -10.99 -3.57
N TYR A 102 -14.22 -11.14 -4.75
CA TYR A 102 -12.89 -11.67 -4.93
C TYR A 102 -11.88 -10.54 -5.10
N PHE A 103 -10.74 -10.64 -4.42
CA PHE A 103 -9.58 -9.79 -4.64
C PHE A 103 -8.33 -10.66 -4.68
N GLU A 104 -7.63 -10.62 -5.80
CA GLU A 104 -6.53 -11.54 -6.12
C GLU A 104 -5.33 -11.48 -5.16
N TYR A 105 -5.19 -10.42 -4.36
CA TYR A 105 -4.11 -10.25 -3.38
C TYR A 105 -4.61 -10.29 -1.93
N GLU A 106 -5.85 -10.76 -1.69
CA GLU A 106 -6.45 -10.78 -0.35
C GLU A 106 -5.58 -11.54 0.65
N ASP A 107 -5.18 -12.77 0.33
CA ASP A 107 -4.44 -13.64 1.25
C ASP A 107 -3.11 -13.01 1.68
N ILE A 108 -2.34 -12.50 0.71
CA ILE A 108 -1.02 -11.91 0.96
C ILE A 108 -1.15 -10.61 1.77
N MET A 109 -2.14 -9.77 1.46
CA MET A 109 -2.35 -8.52 2.19
C MET A 109 -2.88 -8.77 3.61
N LYS A 110 -3.69 -9.81 3.81
CA LYS A 110 -4.24 -10.18 5.12
C LYS A 110 -3.17 -10.55 6.14
N GLU A 111 -2.02 -11.08 5.69
CA GLU A 111 -0.89 -11.43 6.57
C GLU A 111 -0.34 -10.25 7.38
N PHE A 112 -0.34 -9.04 6.81
CA PHE A 112 0.28 -7.86 7.44
C PHE A 112 -0.65 -6.65 7.54
N MET A 113 -1.86 -6.72 6.98
CA MET A 113 -2.92 -5.73 7.13
C MET A 113 -4.17 -6.38 7.75
N PRO A 114 -4.15 -6.76 9.04
CA PRO A 114 -5.32 -7.32 9.69
C PRO A 114 -6.47 -6.29 9.72
N ASN A 115 -7.71 -6.80 9.68
CA ASN A 115 -8.91 -5.98 9.71
C ASN A 115 -8.93 -5.12 10.99
N GLN A 116 -8.70 -3.82 10.86
CA GLN A 116 -9.02 -2.87 11.92
C GLN A 116 -10.52 -2.62 11.87
N ARG A 117 -11.30 -3.50 12.50
CA ARG A 117 -12.64 -3.09 12.93
C ARG A 117 -12.45 -1.88 13.82
N SER A 118 -13.09 -0.76 13.51
CA SER A 118 -13.13 0.35 14.45
C SER A 118 -13.82 -0.17 15.71
N ASN A 119 -13.05 -0.35 16.79
CA ASN A 119 -13.62 -0.34 18.13
C ASN A 119 -14.04 1.12 18.41
N ALA A 120 -15.08 1.60 17.72
CA ALA A 120 -15.72 2.88 17.98
C ALA A 120 -16.74 2.79 19.13
N TYR A 121 -16.81 1.64 19.80
CA TYR A 121 -17.63 1.37 20.97
C TYR A 121 -16.85 0.48 21.95
N GLN A 122 -15.82 1.04 22.60
CA GLN A 122 -15.30 0.52 23.87
C GLN A 122 -15.00 1.70 24.80
#